data_AF-A0AAU2GAU0-F1
#
_entry.id   AF-A0AAU2GAU0-F1
#
_cell.length_a   1.000
_cell.length_b   1.000
_cell.length_c   1.000
_cell.angle_alpha   90.00
_cell.angle_beta   90.00
_cell.angle_gamma   90.00
#
_symmetry.space_group_name_H-M   'P 1'
#
loop_
_entity.id
_entity.type
_entity.pdbx_description
1 polymer ?
#
loop_
_entity_poly.entity_id
_entity_poly.type
_entity_poly.pdbx_seq_one_letter_code
_entity_poly.pdbx_strand_id
1 'polypeptide(L)'
;MASSSTLAELFERFQHEAFRLETLDDYSGSGNVDAYRAFQAGQEQPEGYNAGWIEELRGLAHEGKRVYRVHVLKRPLTEYLRFELGWGYRTNMTGGEEFFILDVTDAPNPLEGTPDFWLFDSTDTAVMGYDDHGAYQGAQVLPATEADRFVGYRELALAHAEPFIDWWAKYGQ
;
A
#
# COMPACT_ATOMS: atom_id res chain seq x y z
N MET A 1 -29.96 6.01 -10.72
CA MET A 1 -28.60 5.58 -11.11
C MET A 1 -27.76 5.72 -9.85
N ALA A 2 -27.19 4.63 -9.33
CA ALA A 2 -26.28 4.76 -8.20
C ALA A 2 -25.04 5.49 -8.72
N SER A 3 -24.69 6.63 -8.14
CA SER A 3 -23.41 7.27 -8.41
C SER A 3 -22.34 6.27 -7.97
N SER A 4 -21.51 5.78 -8.90
CA SER A 4 -20.37 4.95 -8.54
C SER A 4 -19.43 5.81 -7.71
N SER A 5 -19.18 5.45 -6.45
CA SER A 5 -18.26 6.23 -5.63
C SER A 5 -16.86 6.25 -6.24
N THR A 6 -16.10 7.30 -5.96
CA THR A 6 -14.68 7.38 -6.33
C THR A 6 -13.78 6.98 -5.17
N LEU A 7 -12.52 6.64 -5.44
CA LEU A 7 -11.53 6.37 -4.39
C LEU A 7 -11.39 7.54 -3.41
N ALA A 8 -11.38 8.78 -3.90
CA ALA A 8 -11.29 9.98 -3.06
C ALA A 8 -12.48 10.08 -2.09
N GLU A 9 -13.70 9.82 -2.57
CA GLU A 9 -14.90 9.80 -1.72
C GLU A 9 -14.85 8.70 -0.65
N LEU A 10 -14.13 7.58 -0.89
CA LEU A 10 -13.93 6.55 0.13
C LEU A 10 -12.99 7.04 1.24
N PHE A 11 -11.87 7.68 0.87
CA PHE A 11 -10.94 8.29 1.83
C PHE A 11 -11.57 9.41 2.66
N GLU A 12 -12.48 10.19 2.07
CA GLU A 12 -13.18 11.24 2.82
C GLU A 12 -14.17 10.69 3.85
N ARG A 13 -14.78 9.52 3.59
CA ARG A 13 -15.93 9.04 4.37
C ARG A 13 -15.66 7.85 5.28
N PHE A 14 -14.55 7.14 5.15
CA PHE A 14 -14.28 5.99 6.02
C PHE A 14 -14.17 6.42 7.49
N GLN A 15 -14.53 5.52 8.40
CA GLN A 15 -14.76 5.82 9.81
C GLN A 15 -13.78 5.12 10.75
N HIS A 16 -13.26 3.97 10.37
CA HIS A 16 -12.46 3.12 11.26
C HIS A 16 -11.13 2.73 10.63
N GLU A 17 -11.16 2.21 9.40
CA GLU A 17 -9.96 1.66 8.80
C GLU A 17 -9.91 1.74 7.27
N ALA A 18 -8.69 1.90 6.76
CA ALA A 18 -8.34 1.74 5.35
C ALA A 18 -7.17 0.75 5.23
N PHE A 19 -7.44 -0.39 4.59
CA PHE A 19 -6.45 -1.43 4.31
C PHE A 19 -5.99 -1.38 2.86
N ARG A 20 -4.67 -1.45 2.65
CA ARG A 20 -4.02 -1.52 1.33
C ARG A 20 -3.37 -2.88 1.12
N LEU A 21 -3.70 -3.55 0.02
CA LEU A 21 -2.90 -4.65 -0.51
C LEU A 21 -2.11 -4.19 -1.74
N GLU A 22 -0.80 -4.44 -1.72
CA GLU A 22 0.13 -4.24 -2.83
C GLU A 22 0.75 -5.58 -3.25
N THR A 23 0.78 -5.82 -4.55
CA THR A 23 1.21 -7.11 -5.12
C THR A 23 2.28 -6.97 -6.21
N LEU A 24 2.66 -5.74 -6.59
CA LEU A 24 3.64 -5.49 -7.65
C LEU A 24 5.00 -5.14 -7.05
N ASP A 25 6.06 -5.66 -7.67
CA ASP A 25 7.43 -5.31 -7.29
C ASP A 25 7.92 -3.97 -7.89
N ASP A 26 7.09 -3.30 -8.70
CA ASP A 26 7.44 -2.06 -9.41
C ASP A 26 6.21 -1.16 -9.63
N TYR A 27 6.21 -0.01 -8.95
CA TYR A 27 5.25 1.08 -9.15
C TYR A 27 5.93 2.35 -9.67
N SER A 28 7.07 2.24 -10.35
CA SER A 28 7.93 3.38 -10.78
C SER A 28 7.28 4.33 -11.78
N GLY A 29 6.27 3.85 -12.53
CA GLY A 29 5.41 4.69 -13.37
C GLY A 29 4.37 5.51 -12.59
N SER A 30 4.30 5.34 -11.26
CA SER A 30 3.34 6.02 -10.39
C SER A 30 4.01 6.64 -9.14
N GLY A 31 3.22 7.38 -8.36
CA GLY A 31 3.71 8.03 -7.15
C GLY A 31 4.75 9.13 -7.45
N ASN A 32 5.80 9.19 -6.65
CA ASN A 32 6.82 10.24 -6.73
C ASN A 32 7.99 9.82 -7.65
N VAL A 33 7.75 9.92 -8.96
CA VAL A 33 8.73 9.55 -10.01
C VAL A 33 10.05 10.32 -9.86
N ASP A 34 10.01 11.59 -9.45
CA ASP A 34 11.22 12.39 -9.28
C ASP A 34 12.02 11.96 -8.04
N ALA A 35 11.36 11.59 -6.94
CA ALA A 35 12.04 11.00 -5.79
C ALA A 35 12.65 9.64 -6.13
N TYR A 36 11.98 8.82 -6.95
CA TYR A 36 12.55 7.56 -7.42
C TYR A 36 13.81 7.82 -8.28
N ARG A 37 13.77 8.78 -9.20
CA ARG A 37 14.97 9.18 -9.97
C ARG A 37 16.12 9.67 -9.08
N ALA A 38 15.82 10.43 -8.02
CA ALA A 38 16.83 10.86 -7.06
C ALA A 38 17.46 9.66 -6.33
N PHE A 39 16.65 8.68 -5.91
CA PHE A 39 17.12 7.44 -5.31
C PHE A 39 18.04 6.65 -6.26
N GLN A 40 17.65 6.49 -7.53
CA GLN A 40 18.47 5.82 -8.55
C GLN A 40 19.80 6.54 -8.80
N ALA A 41 19.83 7.87 -8.63
CA ALA A 41 21.04 8.68 -8.72
C ALA A 41 21.93 8.61 -7.45
N GLY A 42 21.54 7.84 -6.43
CA GLY A 42 22.25 7.73 -5.16
C GLY A 42 22.17 9.00 -4.31
N GLN A 43 21.17 9.86 -4.55
CA GLN A 43 20.95 11.07 -3.77
C GLN A 43 20.26 10.73 -2.44
N GLU A 44 20.37 11.64 -1.48
CA GLU A 44 19.64 11.52 -0.22
C GLU A 44 18.14 11.78 -0.43
N GLN A 45 17.31 11.29 0.50
CA GLN A 45 15.87 11.53 0.50
C GLN A 45 15.62 13.05 0.55
N PRO A 46 14.83 13.62 -0.38
CA PRO A 46 14.51 15.05 -0.37
C PRO A 46 13.83 15.47 0.93
N GLU A 47 14.15 16.66 1.41
CA GLU A 47 13.43 17.26 2.54
C GLU A 47 11.94 17.42 2.18
N GLY A 48 11.06 17.02 3.10
CA GLY A 48 9.62 17.08 2.88
C GLY A 48 9.07 16.00 1.94
N TYR A 49 9.85 14.96 1.61
CA TYR A 49 9.33 13.79 0.91
C TYR A 49 8.07 13.25 1.61
N ASN A 50 6.98 13.09 0.85
CA ASN A 50 5.64 12.69 1.32
C ASN A 50 5.02 13.56 2.43
N ALA A 51 5.50 14.80 2.67
CA ALA A 51 5.02 15.62 3.78
C ALA A 51 3.49 15.80 3.82
N GLY A 52 2.84 16.02 2.66
CA GLY A 52 1.39 16.15 2.58
C GLY A 52 0.64 14.88 2.99
N TRP A 53 1.12 13.71 2.54
CA TRP A 53 0.54 12.43 2.93
C TRP A 53 0.77 12.12 4.42
N ILE A 54 1.95 12.46 4.95
CA ILE A 54 2.22 12.31 6.39
C ILE A 54 1.27 13.18 7.22
N GLU A 55 0.99 14.41 6.79
CA GLU A 55 0.05 15.29 7.47
C GLU A 55 -1.38 14.71 7.46
N GLU A 56 -1.82 14.18 6.32
CA GLU A 56 -3.10 13.49 6.20
C GLU A 56 -3.18 12.27 7.13
N LEU A 57 -2.17 11.40 7.11
CA LEU A 57 -2.08 10.23 8.00
C LEU A 57 -2.15 10.64 9.48
N ARG A 58 -1.48 11.73 9.87
CA ARG A 58 -1.54 12.24 11.25
C ARG A 58 -2.93 12.72 11.62
N GLY A 59 -3.63 13.38 10.71
CA GLY A 59 -5.02 13.78 10.88
C GLY A 59 -5.93 12.57 11.12
N LEU A 60 -5.81 11.55 10.27
CA LEU A 60 -6.55 10.29 10.40
C LEU A 60 -6.24 9.58 11.73
N ALA A 61 -4.97 9.49 12.10
CA ALA A 61 -4.55 8.89 13.36
C ALA A 61 -5.11 9.64 14.58
N HIS A 62 -5.15 10.97 14.53
CA HIS A 62 -5.75 11.80 15.59
C HIS A 62 -7.27 11.58 15.72
N GLU A 63 -7.95 11.26 14.61
CA GLU A 63 -9.36 10.85 14.60
C GLU A 63 -9.58 9.41 15.09
N GLY A 64 -8.51 8.67 15.40
CA GLY A 64 -8.57 7.27 15.80
C GLY A 64 -8.78 6.30 14.63
N LYS A 65 -8.59 6.75 13.39
CA LYS A 65 -8.67 5.94 12.18
C LYS A 65 -7.35 5.22 11.93
N ARG A 66 -7.43 4.00 11.41
CA ARG A 66 -6.28 3.14 11.11
C ARG A 66 -6.03 3.07 9.62
N VAL A 67 -4.81 3.35 9.18
CA VAL A 67 -4.37 3.11 7.80
C VAL A 67 -3.24 2.09 7.84
N TYR A 68 -3.38 0.99 7.11
CA TYR A 68 -2.39 -0.07 7.14
C TYR A 68 -2.29 -0.84 5.84
N ARG A 69 -1.13 -1.43 5.62
CA ARG A 69 -0.73 -2.00 4.34
C ARG A 69 -0.08 -3.36 4.49
N VAL A 70 -0.46 -4.30 3.65
CA VAL A 70 0.34 -5.50 3.37
C VAL A 70 0.92 -5.39 1.97
N HIS A 71 2.24 -5.57 1.85
CA HIS A 71 2.91 -5.72 0.57
C HIS A 71 3.34 -7.19 0.40
N VAL A 72 2.81 -7.84 -0.64
CA VAL A 72 3.26 -9.15 -1.11
C VAL A 72 4.47 -8.97 -2.01
N LEU A 73 5.63 -9.45 -1.60
CA LEU A 73 6.88 -9.28 -2.36
C LEU A 73 7.76 -10.52 -2.33
N LYS A 74 8.78 -10.52 -3.20
CA LYS A 74 9.82 -11.54 -3.24
C LYS A 74 11.22 -10.92 -3.18
N ARG A 75 12.16 -11.64 -2.56
CA ARG A 75 13.59 -11.29 -2.53
C ARG A 75 14.35 -11.98 -3.69
N PRO A 76 15.47 -11.38 -4.17
CA PRO A 76 16.02 -10.08 -3.76
C PRO A 76 15.13 -8.91 -4.19
N LEU A 77 15.11 -7.85 -3.38
CA LEU A 77 14.29 -6.67 -3.65
C LEU A 77 14.70 -6.02 -4.98
N THR A 78 13.70 -5.60 -5.76
CA THR A 78 13.91 -4.73 -6.92
C THR A 78 14.44 -3.36 -6.46
N GLU A 79 14.92 -2.57 -7.42
CA GLU A 79 15.33 -1.19 -7.12
C GLU A 79 14.16 -0.35 -6.60
N TYR A 80 12.96 -0.54 -7.20
CA TYR A 80 11.76 0.14 -6.74
C TYR A 80 11.37 -0.27 -5.33
N LEU A 81 11.38 -1.56 -4.99
CA LEU A 81 11.07 -1.99 -3.62
C LEU A 81 12.07 -1.45 -2.59
N ARG A 82 13.36 -1.37 -2.91
CA ARG A 82 14.34 -0.71 -2.02
C ARG A 82 14.00 0.76 -1.77
N PHE A 83 13.58 1.47 -2.82
CA PHE A 83 13.12 2.85 -2.71
C PHE A 83 11.84 2.95 -1.87
N GLU A 84 10.81 2.18 -2.22
CA GLU A 84 9.50 2.28 -1.57
C GLU A 84 9.56 1.90 -0.09
N LEU A 85 10.20 0.79 0.25
CA LEU A 85 10.32 0.35 1.63
C LEU A 85 11.30 1.26 2.41
N GLY A 86 12.45 1.57 1.80
CA GLY A 86 13.52 2.32 2.46
C GLY A 86 13.19 3.80 2.67
N TRP A 87 12.48 4.44 1.75
CA TRP A 87 12.09 5.85 1.82
C TRP A 87 10.61 6.00 2.15
N GLY A 88 9.72 5.38 1.36
CA GLY A 88 8.27 5.47 1.52
C GLY A 88 7.80 5.00 2.88
N TYR A 89 7.98 3.71 3.19
CA TYR A 89 7.37 3.09 4.35
C TYR A 89 7.94 3.67 5.65
N ARG A 90 9.27 3.79 5.73
CA ARG A 90 9.94 4.41 6.89
C ARG A 90 9.46 5.83 7.17
N THR A 91 9.19 6.63 6.13
CA THR A 91 8.70 8.00 6.29
C THR A 91 7.21 8.01 6.66
N ASN A 92 6.36 7.26 5.96
CA ASN A 92 4.92 7.22 6.20
C ASN A 92 4.55 6.68 7.59
N MET A 93 5.33 5.75 8.13
CA MET A 93 5.17 5.28 9.52
C MET A 93 5.23 6.42 10.54
N THR A 94 5.96 7.51 10.26
CA THR A 94 5.98 8.69 11.16
C THR A 94 4.67 9.48 11.14
N GLY A 95 3.79 9.19 10.19
CA GLY A 95 2.41 9.69 10.11
C GLY A 95 1.38 8.77 10.76
N GLY A 96 1.73 7.52 11.07
CA GLY A 96 0.84 6.54 11.68
C GLY A 96 0.36 5.42 10.76
N GLU A 97 0.81 5.35 9.51
CA GLU A 97 0.53 4.19 8.63
C GLU A 97 1.30 2.95 9.12
N GLU A 98 0.60 1.83 9.26
CA GLU A 98 1.21 0.54 9.65
C GLU A 98 1.55 -0.29 8.40
N PHE A 99 2.69 -0.96 8.41
CA PHE A 99 3.14 -1.78 7.28
C PHE A 99 3.45 -3.20 7.72
N PHE A 100 3.07 -4.14 6.86
CA PHE A 100 3.29 -5.58 7.01
C PHE A 100 3.83 -6.13 5.69
N ILE A 101 4.75 -7.09 5.77
CA ILE A 101 5.35 -7.72 4.60
C ILE A 101 4.93 -9.18 4.55
N LEU A 102 4.33 -9.57 3.44
CA LEU A 102 4.08 -10.96 3.08
C LEU A 102 5.19 -11.37 2.11
N ASP A 103 6.23 -12.01 2.64
CA ASP A 103 7.40 -12.44 1.88
C ASP A 103 7.20 -13.86 1.34
N VAL A 104 7.07 -13.98 0.01
CA VAL A 104 6.83 -15.25 -0.69
C VAL A 104 8.10 -15.84 -1.30
N THR A 105 9.27 -15.45 -0.79
CA THR A 105 10.56 -15.94 -1.32
C THR A 105 10.69 -17.46 -1.19
N ASP A 106 10.34 -17.99 -0.02
CA ASP A 106 10.58 -19.39 0.36
C ASP A 106 9.28 -20.21 0.53
N ALA A 107 8.13 -19.63 0.18
CA ALA A 107 6.82 -20.26 0.29
C ALA A 107 5.89 -19.84 -0.86
N PRO A 108 4.88 -20.65 -1.22
CA PRO A 108 3.88 -20.26 -2.22
C PRO A 108 3.14 -18.98 -1.81
N ASN A 109 2.78 -18.15 -2.78
CA ASN A 109 1.98 -16.95 -2.54
C ASN A 109 0.50 -17.33 -2.31
N PRO A 110 -0.05 -17.15 -1.09
CA PRO A 110 -1.45 -17.47 -0.80
C PRO A 110 -2.44 -16.50 -1.49
N LEU A 111 -1.95 -15.37 -2.01
CA LEU A 111 -2.73 -14.33 -2.66
C LEU A 111 -2.47 -14.27 -4.17
N GLU A 112 -1.90 -15.31 -4.77
CA GLU A 112 -1.65 -15.37 -6.21
C GLU A 112 -2.93 -15.06 -7.01
N GLY A 113 -2.85 -14.10 -7.93
CA GLY A 113 -3.99 -13.63 -8.74
C GLY A 113 -4.92 -12.62 -8.05
N THR A 114 -4.63 -12.22 -6.81
CA THR A 114 -5.34 -11.13 -6.14
C THR A 114 -4.87 -9.80 -6.70
N PRO A 115 -5.76 -8.88 -7.10
CA PRO A 115 -5.34 -7.57 -7.57
C PRO A 115 -4.90 -6.67 -6.41
N ASP A 116 -4.20 -5.59 -6.72
CA ASP A 116 -4.03 -4.47 -5.82
C ASP A 116 -5.38 -3.85 -5.44
N PHE A 117 -5.60 -3.54 -4.16
CA PHE A 117 -6.83 -2.88 -3.75
C PHE A 117 -6.67 -2.03 -2.48
N TRP A 118 -7.64 -1.15 -2.28
CA TRP A 118 -7.98 -0.56 -0.99
C TRP A 118 -9.31 -1.13 -0.48
N LEU A 119 -9.40 -1.39 0.81
CA LEU A 119 -10.62 -1.81 1.50
C LEU A 119 -10.87 -0.87 2.69
N PHE A 120 -12.03 -0.25 2.71
CA PHE A 120 -12.43 0.71 3.73
C PHE A 120 -13.53 0.11 4.60
N ASP A 121 -13.37 0.19 5.92
CA ASP A 121 -14.32 -0.26 6.95
C ASP A 121 -14.89 -1.67 6.75
N SER A 122 -14.18 -2.53 6.02
CA SER A 122 -14.65 -3.86 5.59
C SER A 122 -15.93 -3.83 4.73
N THR A 123 -16.30 -2.69 4.12
CA THR A 123 -17.54 -2.53 3.34
C THR A 123 -17.34 -2.02 1.92
N ASP A 124 -16.32 -1.20 1.68
CA ASP A 124 -16.10 -0.55 0.39
C ASP A 124 -14.73 -0.96 -0.17
N THR A 125 -14.72 -1.48 -1.40
CA THR A 125 -13.49 -1.92 -2.06
C THR A 125 -13.23 -1.10 -3.31
N ALA A 126 -11.98 -0.65 -3.47
CA ALA A 126 -11.47 -0.05 -4.70
C ALA A 126 -10.30 -0.88 -5.24
N VAL A 127 -10.47 -1.52 -6.39
CA VAL A 127 -9.39 -2.23 -7.09
C VAL A 127 -8.55 -1.23 -7.86
N MET A 128 -7.23 -1.32 -7.72
CA MET A 128 -6.28 -0.41 -8.35
C MET A 128 -5.72 -1.03 -9.64
N GLY A 129 -5.80 -0.27 -10.74
CA GLY A 129 -5.22 -0.67 -12.02
C GLY A 129 -3.84 -0.06 -12.23
N TYR A 130 -2.89 -0.87 -12.65
CA TYR A 130 -1.56 -0.46 -13.09
C TYR A 130 -1.25 -1.11 -14.44
N ASP A 131 -0.40 -0.46 -15.24
CA ASP A 131 0.16 -1.09 -16.43
C ASP A 131 1.46 -1.85 -16.12
N ASP A 132 2.03 -2.49 -17.13
CA ASP A 132 3.27 -3.28 -17.03
C ASP A 132 4.52 -2.44 -16.67
N HIS A 133 4.39 -1.11 -16.63
CA HIS A 133 5.43 -0.17 -16.22
C HIS A 133 5.14 0.46 -14.85
N GLY A 134 4.16 -0.09 -14.11
CA GLY A 134 3.77 0.41 -12.79
C GLY A 134 3.08 1.77 -12.83
N ALA A 135 2.58 2.22 -13.98
CA ALA A 135 1.84 3.48 -14.08
C ALA A 135 0.37 3.27 -13.72
N TYR A 136 -0.15 4.13 -12.83
CA TYR A 136 -1.51 4.04 -12.33
C TYR A 136 -2.53 4.38 -13.43
N GLN A 137 -3.45 3.44 -13.67
CA GLN A 137 -4.51 3.52 -14.71
C GLN A 137 -5.88 3.92 -14.14
N GLY A 138 -6.02 4.00 -12.82
CA GLY A 138 -7.27 4.35 -12.14
C GLY A 138 -7.71 3.32 -11.12
N ALA A 139 -8.76 3.67 -10.37
CA ALA A 139 -9.38 2.82 -9.37
C ALA A 139 -10.82 2.50 -9.77
N GLN A 140 -11.20 1.23 -9.64
CA GLN A 140 -12.56 0.77 -9.81
C GLN A 140 -13.16 0.46 -8.44
N VAL A 141 -14.13 1.27 -8.02
CA VAL A 141 -14.95 0.95 -6.85
C VAL A 141 -15.92 -0.16 -7.20
N LEU A 142 -15.89 -1.23 -6.42
CA LEU A 142 -16.71 -2.42 -6.64
C LEU A 142 -18.07 -2.29 -5.91
N PRO A 143 -19.09 -3.05 -6.34
CA PRO A 143 -20.32 -3.19 -5.57
C PRO A 143 -20.04 -3.73 -4.17
N ALA A 144 -20.79 -3.26 -3.16
CA ALA A 144 -20.63 -3.69 -1.76
C ALA A 144 -20.77 -5.21 -1.55
N THR A 145 -21.45 -5.93 -2.46
CA THR A 145 -21.56 -7.39 -2.42
C THR A 145 -20.23 -8.12 -2.60
N GLU A 146 -19.19 -7.43 -3.10
CA GLU A 146 -17.85 -7.99 -3.26
C GLU A 146 -17.00 -7.87 -1.99
N ALA A 147 -17.41 -7.04 -1.01
CA ALA A 147 -16.57 -6.68 0.14
C ALA A 147 -16.09 -7.90 0.95
N ASP A 148 -16.97 -8.87 1.21
CA ASP A 148 -16.62 -10.09 1.96
C ASP A 148 -15.46 -10.86 1.34
N ARG A 149 -15.34 -10.87 0.00
CA ARG A 149 -14.22 -11.51 -0.68
C ARG A 149 -12.90 -10.81 -0.38
N PHE A 150 -12.89 -9.47 -0.39
CA PHE A 150 -11.70 -8.66 -0.14
C PHE A 150 -11.33 -8.60 1.34
N VAL A 151 -12.31 -8.69 2.24
CA VAL A 151 -12.06 -8.99 3.66
C VAL A 151 -11.31 -10.31 3.78
N GLY A 152 -11.75 -11.36 3.06
CA GLY A 152 -11.04 -12.64 3.03
C GLY A 152 -9.58 -12.53 2.57
N TYR A 153 -9.29 -11.74 1.54
CA TYR A 153 -7.92 -11.47 1.11
C TYR A 153 -7.10 -10.73 2.16
N ARG A 154 -7.67 -9.71 2.81
CA ARG A 154 -7.00 -9.00 3.91
C ARG A 154 -6.63 -9.94 5.05
N GLU A 155 -7.58 -10.73 5.54
CA GLU A 155 -7.34 -11.65 6.66
C GLU A 155 -6.27 -12.68 6.29
N LEU A 156 -6.31 -13.21 5.06
CA LEU A 156 -5.29 -14.13 4.56
C LEU A 156 -3.91 -13.46 4.47
N ALA A 157 -3.85 -12.21 4.03
CA ALA A 157 -2.63 -11.42 3.96
C ALA A 157 -2.03 -11.20 5.36
N LEU A 158 -2.83 -10.70 6.29
CA LEU A 158 -2.39 -10.42 7.67
C LEU A 158 -1.98 -11.69 8.42
N ALA A 159 -2.62 -12.83 8.15
CA ALA A 159 -2.27 -14.10 8.79
C ALA A 159 -0.87 -14.62 8.40
N HIS A 160 -0.34 -14.19 7.26
CA HIS A 160 0.97 -14.64 6.74
C HIS A 160 2.02 -13.52 6.70
N ALA A 161 1.61 -12.27 6.87
CA ALA A 161 2.52 -11.14 6.90
C ALA A 161 3.14 -10.95 8.29
N GLU A 162 4.34 -10.38 8.33
CA GLU A 162 4.98 -9.93 9.57
C GLU A 162 5.14 -8.40 9.57
N PRO A 163 5.27 -7.74 10.73
CA PRO A 163 5.46 -6.29 10.79
C PRO A 163 6.69 -5.83 9.99
N PHE A 164 6.54 -4.75 9.22
CA PHE A 164 7.59 -4.25 8.34
C PHE A 164 8.92 -3.99 9.07
N ILE A 165 8.89 -3.45 10.29
CA ILE A 165 10.12 -3.18 11.05
C ILE A 165 10.88 -4.46 11.35
N ASP A 166 10.18 -5.53 11.70
CA ASP A 166 10.80 -6.82 12.02
C ASP A 166 11.35 -7.49 10.76
N TRP A 167 10.62 -7.42 9.65
CA TRP A 167 11.08 -7.89 8.35
C TRP A 167 12.29 -7.10 7.85
N TRP A 168 12.22 -5.77 7.91
CA TRP A 168 13.26 -4.85 7.44
C TRP A 168 14.55 -4.98 8.23
N ALA A 169 14.48 -5.26 9.54
CA ALA A 169 15.68 -5.52 10.34
C ALA A 169 16.44 -6.79 9.90
N LYS A 170 15.75 -7.77 9.30
CA LYS A 170 16.33 -9.03 8.82
C LYS A 170 16.83 -8.95 7.38
N TYR A 171 16.08 -8.26 6.51
CA TYR A 171 16.24 -8.34 5.07
C TYR A 171 16.34 -6.98 4.35
N GLY A 172 16.10 -5.88 5.06
CA GLY A 172 16.32 -4.54 4.56
C GLY A 172 17.77 -4.36 4.16
N GLN A 173 17.99 -3.73 3.00
CA GLN A 173 19.31 -3.42 2.47
C GLN A 173 19.68 -1.97 2.75
#